data_AF-A0A395IIW5-F1
#
_entry.id   AF-A0A395IIW5-F1
#
_cell.length_a   1.000
_cell.length_b   1.000
_cell.length_c   1.000
_cell.angle_alpha   90.00
_cell.angle_beta   90.00
_cell.angle_gamma   90.00
#
_symmetry.space_group_name_H-M   'P 1'
#
loop_
_entity.id
_entity.type
_entity.pdbx_description
1 polymer ?
#
loop_
_entity_poly.entity_id
_entity_poly.type
_entity_poly.pdbx_seq_one_letter_code
_entity_poly.pdbx_strand_id
1 'polypeptide(L)'
;MVNTFLALYHTPLRDLLAVSGDTWVFSQKMSHQSHFHEAQSRLKACSSSPAAATATHHACRILQSEFSAPRSSSSVYNKNMPSLDLAHYWSLNVAALICWAFGHRVGGSNSTPLHNTLGIYADLDFETSPEASENIRTEALTYLDSMLELDVKDLLTSKATMRGETHSIIDAVRTKLEIDSLGSHCMALVDSIGVLRRIREGGRGKWF
;
A
#
# COMPACT_ATOMS: atom_id res chain seq x y z
N MET A 1 -8.29 11.54 -8.94
CA MET A 1 -8.46 10.30 -9.74
C MET A 1 -7.51 10.16 -10.94
N VAL A 2 -6.97 11.22 -11.56
CA VAL A 2 -6.06 11.08 -12.73
C VAL A 2 -4.84 10.19 -12.42
N ASN A 3 -4.20 10.39 -11.26
CA ASN A 3 -3.06 9.55 -10.84
C ASN A 3 -3.45 8.08 -10.67
N THR A 4 -4.67 7.79 -10.18
CA THR A 4 -5.16 6.42 -10.01
C THR A 4 -5.29 5.73 -11.37
N PHE A 5 -5.86 6.41 -12.35
CA PHE A 5 -5.97 5.89 -13.72
C PHE A 5 -4.59 5.63 -14.34
N LEU A 6 -3.65 6.58 -14.20
CA LEU A 6 -2.29 6.43 -14.73
C LEU A 6 -1.52 5.30 -14.04
N ALA A 7 -1.68 5.14 -12.72
CA ALA A 7 -1.06 4.05 -11.97
C ALA A 7 -1.59 2.67 -12.42
N LEU A 8 -2.91 2.58 -12.65
CA LEU A 8 -3.57 1.36 -13.11
C LEU A 8 -3.28 1.02 -14.59
N TYR A 9 -3.12 2.03 -15.44
CA TYR A 9 -2.76 1.83 -16.85
C TYR A 9 -1.41 1.12 -16.99
N HIS A 10 -0.50 1.35 -16.05
CA HIS A 10 0.85 0.80 -16.05
C HIS A 10 1.05 -0.43 -15.16
N THR A 11 -0.01 -0.92 -14.48
CA THR A 11 0.07 -2.05 -13.54
C THR A 11 -0.96 -3.12 -13.87
N PRO A 12 -0.60 -4.41 -13.96
CA PRO A 12 -1.56 -5.50 -14.17
C PRO A 12 -2.41 -5.69 -12.90
N LEU A 13 -3.50 -4.95 -12.78
CA LEU A 13 -4.35 -4.89 -11.59
C LEU A 13 -4.83 -6.27 -11.12
N ARG A 14 -5.22 -7.13 -12.07
CA ARG A 14 -5.70 -8.47 -11.75
C ARG A 14 -4.62 -9.34 -11.13
N ASP A 15 -3.39 -9.26 -11.64
CA ASP A 15 -2.26 -10.01 -11.09
C ASP A 15 -1.85 -9.43 -9.73
N LEU A 16 -1.88 -8.10 -9.58
CA LEU A 16 -1.60 -7.42 -8.31
C LEU A 16 -2.59 -7.84 -7.21
N LEU A 17 -3.89 -7.87 -7.50
CA LEU A 17 -4.92 -8.32 -6.57
C LEU A 17 -4.81 -9.82 -6.28
N ALA A 18 -4.52 -10.64 -7.29
CA ALA A 18 -4.36 -12.08 -7.13
C ALA A 18 -3.21 -12.45 -6.18
N VAL A 19 -2.08 -11.76 -6.33
CA VAL A 19 -0.88 -12.00 -5.51
C VAL A 19 -1.06 -11.41 -4.12
N SER A 20 -1.61 -10.20 -3.97
CA SER A 20 -1.86 -9.58 -2.66
C SER A 20 -2.96 -10.27 -1.84
N GLY A 21 -3.95 -10.85 -2.52
CA GLY A 21 -5.12 -11.49 -1.92
C GLY A 21 -4.96 -12.97 -1.57
N ASP A 22 -3.77 -13.55 -1.65
CA ASP A 22 -3.55 -14.99 -1.36
C ASP A 22 -4.41 -15.93 -2.20
N THR A 23 -4.40 -15.76 -3.52
CA THR A 23 -5.30 -16.45 -4.48
C THR A 23 -6.75 -15.94 -4.50
N TRP A 24 -7.11 -14.92 -3.73
CA TRP A 24 -8.44 -14.32 -3.75
C TRP A 24 -8.46 -12.98 -4.47
N VAL A 25 -9.34 -12.85 -5.46
CA VAL A 25 -9.64 -11.57 -6.12
C VAL A 25 -11.14 -11.32 -5.96
N PHE A 26 -11.52 -10.31 -5.19
CA PHE A 26 -12.94 -9.95 -4.93
C PHE A 26 -13.83 -11.14 -4.54
N SER A 27 -13.45 -11.87 -3.48
CA SER A 27 -14.17 -13.05 -2.99
C SER A 27 -14.22 -14.25 -3.95
N GLN A 28 -13.52 -14.19 -5.09
CA GLN A 28 -13.35 -15.32 -6.00
C GLN A 28 -11.97 -15.94 -5.78
N LYS A 29 -11.95 -17.18 -5.28
CA LYS A 29 -10.73 -17.97 -5.17
C LYS A 29 -10.28 -18.42 -6.56
N MET A 30 -9.04 -18.10 -6.93
CA MET A 30 -8.41 -18.62 -8.13
C MET A 30 -8.27 -20.14 -7.99
N SER A 31 -8.96 -20.85 -8.87
CA SER A 31 -9.20 -22.29 -8.75
C SER A 31 -7.95 -23.15 -8.98
N HIS A 32 -6.90 -22.60 -9.59
CA HIS A 32 -5.67 -23.34 -9.92
C HIS A 32 -4.40 -22.59 -9.52
N GLN A 33 -3.51 -23.29 -8.80
CA GLN A 33 -2.20 -22.83 -8.34
C GLN A 33 -1.28 -22.40 -9.50
N SER A 34 -1.46 -22.97 -10.70
CA SER A 34 -0.74 -22.58 -11.91
C SER A 34 -1.00 -21.13 -12.30
N HIS A 35 -2.24 -20.65 -12.22
CA HIS A 35 -2.58 -19.27 -12.54
C HIS A 35 -2.03 -18.28 -11.52
N PHE A 36 -1.91 -18.70 -10.25
CA PHE A 36 -1.28 -17.87 -9.21
C PHE A 36 0.22 -17.69 -9.50
N HIS A 37 0.95 -18.77 -9.81
CA HIS A 37 2.36 -18.68 -10.18
C HIS A 37 2.58 -17.86 -11.47
N GLU A 38 1.67 -17.95 -12.43
CA GLU A 38 1.73 -17.16 -13.64
C GLU A 38 1.51 -15.66 -13.34
N ALA A 39 0.52 -15.33 -12.51
CA ALA A 39 0.26 -13.97 -12.03
C ALA A 39 1.45 -13.39 -11.25
N GLN A 40 2.06 -14.20 -10.38
CA GLN A 40 3.25 -13.88 -9.61
C GLN A 40 4.45 -13.58 -10.53
N SER A 41 4.69 -14.42 -11.55
CA SER A 41 5.74 -14.22 -12.56
C SER A 41 5.53 -12.94 -13.36
N ARG A 42 4.30 -12.69 -13.85
CA ARG A 42 3.95 -11.47 -14.57
C ARG A 42 4.10 -10.22 -13.71
N LEU A 43 3.66 -10.27 -12.46
CA LEU A 43 3.78 -9.15 -11.53
C LEU A 43 5.24 -8.86 -11.18
N LYS A 44 6.09 -9.89 -11.03
CA LYS A 44 7.54 -9.74 -10.82
C LYS A 44 8.26 -9.12 -12.02
N ALA A 45 7.89 -9.55 -13.23
CA ALA A 45 8.40 -8.93 -14.46
C ALA A 45 7.94 -7.47 -14.57
N CYS A 46 6.67 -7.20 -14.24
CA CYS A 46 6.11 -5.87 -14.25
C CYS A 46 6.79 -4.95 -13.24
N SER A 47 7.00 -5.37 -11.99
CA SER A 47 7.60 -4.54 -10.93
C SER A 47 9.02 -4.07 -11.24
N SER A 48 9.73 -4.80 -12.10
CA SER A 48 11.07 -4.45 -12.58
C SER A 48 11.08 -3.61 -13.86
N SER A 49 9.91 -3.29 -14.42
CA SER A 49 9.77 -2.54 -15.67
C SER A 49 9.73 -1.02 -15.45
N PRO A 50 10.06 -0.21 -16.49
CA PRO A 50 9.89 1.24 -16.44
C PRO A 50 8.44 1.68 -16.22
N ALA A 51 7.47 0.91 -16.73
CA ALA A 51 6.05 1.18 -16.50
C ALA A 51 5.71 1.13 -15.01
N ALA A 52 6.26 0.17 -14.25
CA ALA A 52 6.04 0.11 -12.82
C ALA A 52 6.68 1.29 -12.06
N ALA A 53 7.76 1.89 -12.57
CA ALA A 53 8.34 3.09 -11.97
C ALA A 53 7.41 4.30 -12.16
N THR A 54 6.85 4.45 -13.35
CA THR A 54 5.81 5.46 -13.63
C THR A 54 4.58 5.24 -12.75
N ALA A 55 4.10 3.99 -12.63
CA ALA A 55 2.97 3.64 -11.79
C ALA A 55 3.22 3.98 -10.32
N THR A 56 4.41 3.65 -9.83
CA THR A 56 4.83 3.92 -8.45
C THR A 56 4.91 5.41 -8.17
N HIS A 57 5.48 6.20 -9.07
CA HIS A 57 5.52 7.64 -8.92
C HIS A 57 4.10 8.26 -8.82
N HIS A 58 3.14 7.79 -9.62
CA HIS A 58 1.74 8.21 -9.48
C HIS A 58 1.09 7.72 -8.18
N ALA A 59 1.38 6.48 -7.75
CA ALA A 59 0.92 5.95 -6.48
C ALA A 59 1.43 6.77 -5.29
N CYS A 60 2.71 7.17 -5.30
CA CYS A 60 3.29 8.03 -4.28
C CYS A 60 2.59 9.38 -4.20
N ARG A 61 2.24 10.00 -5.34
CA ARG A 61 1.49 11.27 -5.33
C ARG A 61 0.09 11.16 -4.74
N ILE A 62 -0.59 10.02 -4.96
CA ILE A 62 -1.90 9.77 -4.35
C ILE A 62 -1.74 9.77 -2.82
N LEU A 63 -0.78 8.97 -2.33
CA LEU A 63 -0.55 8.80 -0.89
C LEU A 63 -0.02 10.08 -0.23
N GLN A 64 0.86 10.82 -0.88
CA GLN A 64 1.37 12.10 -0.39
C GLN A 64 0.23 13.11 -0.24
N SER A 65 -0.62 13.24 -1.25
CA SER A 65 -1.76 14.16 -1.18
C SER A 65 -2.73 13.85 -0.02
N GLU A 66 -2.90 12.56 0.30
CA GLU A 66 -3.74 12.11 1.42
C GLU A 66 -3.07 12.40 2.76
N PHE A 67 -1.80 12.05 2.93
CA PHE A 67 -1.10 12.17 4.21
C PHE A 67 -0.60 13.58 4.53
N SER A 68 -0.46 14.44 3.53
CA SER A 68 -0.17 15.86 3.71
C SER A 68 -1.41 16.70 4.04
N ALA A 69 -2.61 16.19 3.79
CA ALA A 69 -3.84 16.91 4.13
C ALA A 69 -3.99 17.01 5.66
N PRO A 70 -4.36 18.19 6.21
CA PRO A 70 -4.68 18.30 7.63
C PRO A 70 -5.78 17.31 7.98
N ARG A 71 -5.59 16.51 9.04
CA ARG A 71 -6.69 15.73 9.61
C ARG A 71 -7.80 16.72 9.93
N SER A 72 -8.89 16.67 9.17
CA SER A 72 -10.06 17.46 9.49
C SER A 72 -10.50 16.98 10.86
N SER A 73 -10.20 17.78 11.89
CA SER A 73 -10.63 17.56 13.26
C SER A 73 -12.11 17.23 13.19
N SER A 74 -12.48 16.08 13.76
CA SER A 74 -13.86 15.61 13.87
C SER A 74 -14.77 16.76 14.32
N SER A 75 -15.35 17.46 13.35
CA SER A 75 -16.36 18.48 13.57
C SER A 75 -17.67 17.74 13.61
N VAL A 76 -18.01 17.32 14.84
CA VAL A 76 -19.36 17.13 15.36
C VAL A 76 -20.41 17.79 14.43
N TYR A 77 -21.18 16.95 13.75
CA TYR A 77 -22.34 17.28 12.90
C TYR A 77 -22.14 18.30 11.77
N ASN A 78 -21.50 17.89 10.68
CA ASN A 78 -21.92 18.36 9.35
C ASN A 78 -22.35 17.17 8.49
N LYS A 79 -23.68 17.01 8.31
CA LYS A 79 -24.35 16.01 7.46
C LYS A 79 -24.04 16.14 5.95
N ASN A 80 -23.03 16.91 5.58
CA ASN A 80 -22.53 17.08 4.22
C ASN A 80 -21.08 16.60 4.11
N MET A 81 -20.68 15.61 4.90
CA MET A 81 -19.45 14.87 4.66
C MET A 81 -19.56 14.36 3.22
N PRO A 82 -18.73 14.83 2.27
CA PRO A 82 -18.75 14.24 0.94
C PRO A 82 -18.35 12.81 1.20
N SER A 83 -19.32 11.89 1.10
CA SER A 83 -19.13 10.45 1.22
C SER A 83 -17.78 10.14 0.57
N LEU A 84 -16.75 9.85 1.36
CA LEU A 84 -15.44 9.56 0.80
C LEU A 84 -15.69 8.38 -0.14
N ASP A 85 -15.62 8.67 -1.43
CA ASP A 85 -16.12 7.79 -2.48
C ASP A 85 -15.38 6.45 -2.31
N LEU A 86 -16.09 5.34 -2.44
CA LEU A 86 -15.47 4.01 -2.40
C LEU A 86 -14.23 3.98 -3.31
N ALA A 87 -14.28 4.71 -4.43
CA ALA A 87 -13.17 4.93 -5.35
C ALA A 87 -11.91 5.54 -4.70
N HIS A 88 -12.05 6.45 -3.74
CA HIS A 88 -10.94 7.06 -3.01
C HIS A 88 -10.20 6.03 -2.17
N TYR A 89 -10.92 5.28 -1.33
CA TYR A 89 -10.31 4.20 -0.53
C TYR A 89 -9.69 3.11 -1.40
N TRP A 90 -10.36 2.79 -2.51
CA TRP A 90 -9.82 1.88 -3.50
C TRP A 90 -8.50 2.38 -4.08
N SER A 91 -8.42 3.69 -4.36
CA SER A 91 -7.20 4.30 -4.87
C SER A 91 -6.04 4.27 -3.86
N LEU A 92 -6.32 4.47 -2.56
CA LEU A 92 -5.31 4.37 -1.50
C LEU A 92 -4.79 2.93 -1.37
N ASN A 93 -5.72 1.96 -1.35
CA ASN A 93 -5.36 0.55 -1.27
C ASN A 93 -4.50 0.12 -2.48
N VAL A 94 -4.93 0.44 -3.70
CA VAL A 94 -4.15 0.13 -4.90
C VAL A 94 -2.80 0.82 -4.91
N ALA A 95 -2.72 2.10 -4.52
CA ALA A 95 -1.45 2.82 -4.46
C ALA A 95 -0.47 2.14 -3.49
N ALA A 96 -0.95 1.71 -2.33
CA ALA A 96 -0.16 0.95 -1.35
C ALA A 96 0.36 -0.37 -1.94
N LEU A 97 -0.49 -1.11 -2.65
CA LEU A 97 -0.12 -2.37 -3.31
C LEU A 97 0.90 -2.18 -4.42
N ILE A 98 0.79 -1.11 -5.21
CA ILE A 98 1.78 -0.76 -6.25
C ILE A 98 3.14 -0.48 -5.61
N CYS A 99 3.19 0.36 -4.57
CA CYS A 99 4.41 0.65 -3.84
C CYS A 99 5.04 -0.62 -3.25
N TRP A 100 4.24 -1.50 -2.66
CA TRP A 100 4.69 -2.80 -2.16
C TRP A 100 5.29 -3.68 -3.25
N ALA A 101 4.57 -3.88 -4.36
CA ALA A 101 5.03 -4.73 -5.46
C ALA A 101 6.34 -4.22 -6.07
N PHE A 102 6.47 -2.90 -6.19
CA PHE A 102 7.68 -2.24 -6.68
C PHE A 102 8.87 -2.38 -5.74
N GLY A 103 8.66 -2.19 -4.42
CA GLY A 103 9.71 -2.35 -3.42
C GLY A 103 10.23 -3.80 -3.30
N HIS A 104 9.41 -4.78 -3.64
CA HIS A 104 9.76 -6.21 -3.51
C HIS A 104 10.88 -6.67 -4.46
N ARG A 105 10.96 -6.10 -5.68
CA ARG A 105 11.95 -6.50 -6.70
C ARG A 105 13.42 -6.38 -6.27
N VAL A 106 13.70 -5.57 -5.25
CA VAL A 106 15.06 -5.27 -4.77
C VAL A 106 15.49 -6.26 -3.67
N GLY A 107 14.59 -7.13 -3.21
CA GLY A 107 14.78 -8.07 -2.11
C GLY A 107 15.52 -9.36 -2.47
N GLY A 108 16.80 -9.27 -2.85
CA GLY A 108 17.71 -10.41 -2.80
C GLY A 108 18.18 -10.66 -1.36
N SER A 109 17.62 -11.70 -0.72
CA SER A 109 18.06 -12.53 0.43
C SER A 109 18.86 -11.98 1.65
N ASN A 110 19.39 -10.76 1.70
CA ASN A 110 20.32 -10.35 2.77
C ASN A 110 19.92 -9.04 3.46
N SER A 111 18.76 -9.03 4.13
CA SER A 111 18.44 -7.97 5.10
C SER A 111 18.15 -8.63 6.42
N THR A 112 19.03 -8.41 7.39
CA THR A 112 18.79 -8.67 8.81
C THR A 112 17.43 -8.14 9.20
N PRO A 113 16.59 -8.92 9.90
CA PRO A 113 15.32 -8.43 10.40
C PRO A 113 15.65 -7.36 11.43
N LEU A 114 15.37 -6.09 11.12
CA LEU A 114 15.38 -5.02 12.12
C LEU A 114 14.13 -5.24 12.99
N HIS A 115 14.20 -6.21 13.90
CA HIS A 115 13.07 -6.74 14.65
C HIS A 115 12.76 -5.93 15.92
N ASN A 116 13.56 -4.93 16.30
CA ASN A 116 13.52 -4.42 17.67
C ASN A 116 12.74 -3.12 17.90
N THR A 117 12.13 -2.50 16.89
CA THR A 117 11.39 -1.23 17.10
C THR A 117 9.97 -1.21 16.51
N LEU A 118 9.66 -2.10 15.54
CA LEU A 118 8.35 -2.12 14.85
C LEU A 118 7.35 -3.16 15.40
N GLY A 119 7.77 -4.05 16.31
CA GLY A 119 6.90 -5.07 16.92
C GLY A 119 5.85 -4.52 17.88
N ILE A 120 5.91 -3.22 18.22
CA ILE A 120 4.96 -2.58 19.14
C ILE A 120 3.63 -2.27 18.42
N TYR A 121 3.60 -2.15 17.09
CA TYR A 121 2.42 -1.71 16.33
C TYR A 121 1.61 -2.84 15.69
N ALA A 122 2.06 -4.09 15.81
CA ALA A 122 1.39 -5.22 15.17
C ALA A 122 0.12 -5.68 15.91
N ASP A 123 0.01 -5.36 17.21
CA ASP A 123 -0.94 -5.98 18.14
C ASP A 123 -1.70 -4.97 19.03
N LEU A 124 -1.66 -3.67 18.72
CA LEU A 124 -2.38 -2.68 19.53
C LEU A 124 -3.86 -2.65 19.16
N ASP A 125 -4.64 -3.16 20.11
CA ASP A 125 -6.07 -2.95 20.28
C ASP A 125 -6.41 -1.44 20.27
N PHE A 126 -7.68 -1.18 19.98
CA PHE A 126 -8.38 0.04 19.61
C PHE A 126 -8.26 1.24 20.59
N GLU A 127 -7.06 1.72 20.89
CA GLU A 127 -6.86 3.04 21.52
C GLU A 127 -5.65 3.70 20.84
N THR A 128 -5.87 4.17 19.62
CA THR A 128 -4.86 4.88 18.83
C THR A 128 -4.49 6.18 19.55
N SER A 129 -3.37 6.20 20.28
CA SER A 129 -2.78 7.48 20.70
C SER A 129 -2.60 8.33 19.44
N PRO A 130 -3.13 9.58 19.41
CA PRO A 130 -2.97 10.48 18.26
C PRO A 130 -1.51 10.55 17.81
N GLU A 131 -0.58 10.53 18.77
CA GLU A 131 0.86 10.58 18.57
C GLU A 131 1.40 9.40 17.76
N ALA A 132 0.95 8.17 18.03
CA ALA A 132 1.39 6.98 17.30
C ALA A 132 0.97 7.04 15.82
N SER A 133 -0.25 7.49 15.56
CA SER A 133 -0.75 7.62 14.20
C SER A 133 -0.09 8.75 13.40
N GLU A 134 0.32 9.82 14.09
CA GLU A 134 1.09 10.92 13.49
C GLU A 134 2.53 10.51 13.18
N ASN A 135 3.15 9.68 14.03
CA ASN A 135 4.47 9.11 13.75
C ASN A 135 4.44 8.24 12.50
N ILE A 136 3.48 7.32 12.39
CA ILE A 136 3.29 6.46 11.20
C ILE A 136 3.08 7.31 9.94
N ARG A 137 2.25 8.36 10.03
CA ARG A 137 2.02 9.30 8.92
C ARG A 137 3.30 10.02 8.50
N THR A 138 4.11 10.45 9.45
CA THR A 138 5.36 11.19 9.22
C THR A 138 6.42 10.30 8.58
N GLU A 139 6.55 9.06 9.03
CA GLU A 139 7.43 8.06 8.41
C GLU A 139 7.01 7.76 6.96
N ALA A 140 5.71 7.60 6.71
CA ALA A 140 5.19 7.39 5.37
C ALA A 140 5.47 8.60 4.45
N LEU A 141 5.28 9.84 4.94
CA LEU A 141 5.59 11.05 4.17
C LEU A 141 7.08 11.15 3.84
N THR A 142 7.96 10.88 4.81
CA THR A 142 9.42 10.91 4.60
C THR A 142 9.83 9.95 3.48
N TYR A 143 9.25 8.75 3.49
CA TYR A 143 9.48 7.75 2.45
C TYR A 143 8.92 8.20 1.10
N LEU A 144 7.69 8.76 1.07
CA LEU A 144 7.06 9.25 -0.16
C LEU A 144 7.83 10.42 -0.80
N ASP A 145 8.30 11.37 0.01
CA ASP A 145 9.11 12.50 -0.47
C ASP A 145 10.41 12.00 -1.09
N SER A 146 11.10 11.06 -0.41
CA SER A 146 12.31 10.41 -0.93
C SER A 146 12.08 9.71 -2.28
N MET A 147 10.89 9.15 -2.51
CA MET A 147 10.55 8.53 -3.80
C MET A 147 10.20 9.56 -4.87
N LEU A 148 9.54 10.66 -4.51
CA LEU A 148 9.09 11.69 -5.46
C LEU A 148 10.21 12.65 -5.86
N GLU A 149 11.30 12.74 -5.10
CA GLU A 149 12.52 13.45 -5.48
C GLU A 149 13.28 12.76 -6.63
N LEU A 150 13.06 11.46 -6.83
CA LEU A 150 13.72 10.68 -7.88
C LEU A 150 12.90 10.73 -9.18
N ASP A 151 13.60 10.90 -10.32
CA ASP A 151 12.97 10.71 -11.63
C ASP A 151 12.61 9.23 -11.85
N VAL A 152 11.66 8.96 -12.73
CA VAL A 152 11.17 7.61 -13.06
C VAL A 152 12.31 6.66 -13.47
N LYS A 153 13.35 7.19 -14.13
CA LYS A 153 14.54 6.42 -14.53
C LYS A 153 15.42 6.07 -13.33
N ASP A 154 15.55 7.00 -12.39
CA ASP A 154 16.36 6.84 -11.18
C ASP A 154 15.66 5.97 -10.14
N LEU A 155 14.32 5.93 -10.14
CA LEU A 155 13.54 4.98 -9.35
C LEU A 155 13.92 3.52 -9.65
N LEU A 156 14.34 3.19 -10.88
CA LEU A 156 14.75 1.83 -11.26
C LEU A 156 16.17 1.49 -10.81
N THR A 157 17.06 2.48 -10.80
CA THR A 157 18.50 2.30 -10.52
C THR A 157 18.79 2.47 -9.03
N SER A 158 18.02 3.32 -8.33
CA SER A 158 18.10 3.55 -6.89
C SER A 158 17.48 2.39 -6.11
N LYS A 159 18.19 1.27 -6.11
CA LYS A 159 17.81 0.07 -5.34
C LYS A 159 17.84 0.35 -3.83
N ALA A 160 18.74 1.18 -3.33
CA ALA A 160 18.91 1.42 -1.89
C ALA A 160 17.72 2.15 -1.26
N THR A 161 17.22 3.23 -1.88
CA THR A 161 16.07 4.02 -1.38
C THR A 161 14.75 3.23 -1.43
N MET A 162 14.65 2.24 -2.33
CA MET A 162 13.45 1.42 -2.50
C MET A 162 13.42 0.19 -1.59
N ARG A 163 14.53 -0.13 -0.92
CA ARG A 163 14.76 -1.42 -0.24
C ARG A 163 14.17 -1.41 1.17
N GLY A 164 12.92 -1.83 1.29
CA GLY A 164 12.40 -2.40 2.53
C GLY A 164 11.63 -1.46 3.46
N GLU A 165 11.32 -0.25 3.02
CA GLU A 165 10.57 0.74 3.80
C GLU A 165 9.11 0.92 3.36
N THR A 166 8.60 0.08 2.46
CA THR A 166 7.17 0.12 2.08
C THR A 166 6.25 -0.15 3.27
N HIS A 167 6.75 -0.71 4.38
CA HIS A 167 5.97 -0.97 5.59
C HIS A 167 5.34 0.29 6.17
N SER A 168 6.04 1.43 6.18
CA SER A 168 5.49 2.70 6.70
C SER A 168 4.27 3.14 5.89
N ILE A 169 4.31 3.01 4.56
CA ILE A 169 3.14 3.23 3.70
C ILE A 169 2.02 2.24 4.01
N ILE A 170 2.33 0.95 4.09
CA ILE A 170 1.31 -0.09 4.33
C ILE A 170 0.60 0.16 5.66
N ASP A 171 1.35 0.53 6.70
CA ASP A 171 0.82 0.83 8.02
C ASP A 171 0.01 2.13 8.02
N ALA A 172 0.51 3.20 7.38
CA ALA A 172 -0.22 4.46 7.27
C ALA A 172 -1.56 4.32 6.54
N VAL A 173 -1.58 3.58 5.42
CA VAL A 173 -2.82 3.30 4.68
C VAL A 173 -3.75 2.43 5.53
N ARG A 174 -3.24 1.37 6.18
CA ARG A 174 -4.06 0.51 7.03
C ARG A 174 -4.71 1.31 8.17
N THR A 175 -3.93 2.08 8.92
CA THR A 175 -4.43 2.91 10.02
C THR A 175 -5.48 3.90 9.54
N LYS A 176 -5.28 4.49 8.36
CA LYS A 176 -6.28 5.38 7.74
C LYS A 176 -7.58 4.65 7.42
N LEU A 177 -7.51 3.47 6.80
CA LEU A 177 -8.69 2.67 6.48
C LEU A 177 -9.41 2.19 7.76
N GLU A 178 -8.65 1.82 8.80
CA GLU A 178 -9.19 1.41 10.10
C GLU A 178 -9.95 2.58 10.77
N ILE A 179 -9.35 3.77 10.86
CA ILE A 179 -10.00 4.98 11.42
C ILE A 179 -11.31 5.30 10.69
N ASP A 180 -11.30 5.24 9.36
CA ASP A 180 -12.46 5.61 8.55
C ASP A 180 -13.54 4.51 8.53
N SER A 181 -13.16 3.23 8.69
CA SER A 181 -14.10 2.08 8.74
C SER A 181 -15.02 2.09 9.96
N LEU A 182 -14.61 2.72 11.05
CA LEU A 182 -15.38 2.83 12.29
C LEU A 182 -16.63 3.71 12.13
N GLY A 183 -16.64 4.55 11.08
CA GLY A 183 -17.74 5.46 10.78
C GLY A 183 -18.78 4.91 9.79
N SER A 184 -18.49 3.85 9.03
CA SER A 184 -19.41 3.31 8.01
C SER A 184 -19.04 1.91 7.50
N HIS A 185 -20.05 1.05 7.33
CA HIS A 185 -19.97 -0.40 7.09
C HIS A 185 -19.54 -0.78 5.66
N CYS A 186 -18.38 -0.34 5.20
CA CYS A 186 -17.88 -0.79 3.90
C CYS A 186 -17.06 -2.09 4.04
N MET A 187 -17.70 -3.23 3.81
CA MET A 187 -17.06 -4.56 3.80
C MET A 187 -15.80 -4.62 2.91
N ALA A 188 -15.73 -3.81 1.84
CA ALA A 188 -14.56 -3.73 0.96
C ALA A 188 -13.30 -3.16 1.66
N LEU A 189 -13.48 -2.35 2.70
CA LEU A 189 -12.37 -1.86 3.53
C LEU A 189 -11.81 -2.96 4.42
N VAL A 190 -12.68 -3.83 4.94
CA VAL A 190 -12.28 -4.95 5.81
C VAL A 190 -11.35 -5.91 5.06
N ASP A 191 -11.70 -6.27 3.83
CA ASP A 191 -10.84 -7.11 2.98
C ASP A 191 -9.50 -6.42 2.68
N SER A 192 -9.53 -5.12 2.39
CA SER A 192 -8.33 -4.32 2.11
C SER A 192 -7.41 -4.24 3.32
N ILE A 193 -7.95 -3.96 4.52
CA ILE A 193 -7.21 -3.96 5.79
C ILE A 193 -6.57 -5.32 6.04
N GLY A 194 -7.33 -6.41 5.83
CA GLY A 194 -6.83 -7.78 5.96
C GLY A 194 -5.68 -8.10 5.00
N VAL A 195 -5.78 -7.69 3.73
CA VAL A 195 -4.71 -7.81 2.73
C VAL A 195 -3.46 -7.05 3.19
N LEU A 196 -3.60 -5.79 3.57
CA LEU A 196 -2.48 -4.96 4.03
C LEU A 196 -1.81 -5.56 5.27
N ARG A 197 -2.60 -6.13 6.19
CA ARG A 197 -2.10 -6.83 7.39
C ARG A 197 -1.28 -8.07 7.04
N ARG A 198 -1.79 -8.91 6.12
CA ARG A 198 -1.06 -10.08 5.62
C ARG A 198 0.21 -9.72 4.85
N ILE A 199 0.20 -8.62 4.09
CA ILE A 199 1.39 -8.13 3.40
C ILE A 199 2.48 -7.68 4.38
N ARG A 200 2.10 -7.04 5.49
CA ARG A 200 3.02 -6.67 6.58
C ARG A 200 3.59 -7.90 7.28
N GLU A 201 2.76 -8.88 7.62
CA GLU A 201 3.14 -10.08 8.38
C GLU A 201 3.83 -11.14 7.53
N GLY A 202 3.43 -11.22 6.26
CA GLY A 202 3.99 -12.09 5.25
C GLY A 202 5.36 -11.59 4.84
N GLY A 203 6.38 -11.99 5.59
CA GLY A 203 7.78 -11.73 5.27
C GLY A 203 8.11 -12.02 3.79
N ARG A 204 9.15 -11.34 3.30
CA ARG A 204 9.54 -11.18 1.88
C ARG A 204 9.57 -12.46 1.01
N GLY A 205 9.51 -13.66 1.58
CA GLY A 205 9.61 -14.95 0.86
C GLY A 205 8.30 -15.68 0.52
N LYS A 206 7.11 -15.17 0.88
CA LYS A 206 5.85 -15.86 0.55
C LYS A 206 5.19 -15.44 -0.76
N TRP A 207 5.59 -14.31 -1.34
CA TRP A 207 4.79 -13.62 -2.35
C TRP A 207 5.43 -13.48 -3.73
N PHE A 208 6.69 -13.93 -3.94
CA PHE A 208 7.40 -14.00 -5.25
C PHE A 208 8.47 -15.09 -5.32
#